data_AF-A0A2N1YPL9-F1
#
_entry.id   AF-A0A2N1YPL9-F1
#
_cell.length_a   1.000
_cell.length_b   1.000
_cell.length_c   1.000
_cell.angle_alpha   90.00
_cell.angle_beta   90.00
_cell.angle_gamma   90.00
#
_symmetry.space_group_name_H-M   'P 1'
#
loop_
_entity.id
_entity.type
_entity.pdbx_description
1 polymer ?
#
loop_
_entity_poly.entity_id
_entity_poly.type
_entity_poly.pdbx_seq_one_letter_code
_entity_poly.pdbx_strand_id
1 'polypeptide(L)' 'MGRDVYDGLRRAVELGRWPDGRALTAEQRQTSLQAIIAWERIHLPEQERTGYIEKPGCASDSHDEQPINWRNGGQQDA' A
#
# COMPACT_ATOMS: atom_id res chain seq x y z
N MET A 1 -14.58 -12.33 -8.16
CA MET A 1 -14.20 -12.77 -6.81
C MET A 1 -15.40 -12.58 -5.90
N GLY A 2 -15.84 -13.61 -5.18
CA GLY A 2 -17.02 -13.52 -4.32
C GLY A 2 -16.72 -12.76 -3.02
N ARG A 3 -17.77 -12.23 -2.37
CA ARG A 3 -17.68 -11.50 -1.09
C ARG A 3 -17.01 -12.34 0.01
N ASP A 4 -17.35 -13.63 0.09
CA ASP A 4 -16.73 -14.60 1.00
C ASP A 4 -15.20 -14.70 0.84
N VAL A 5 -14.71 -14.67 -0.41
CA VAL A 5 -13.27 -14.73 -0.68
C VAL A 5 -12.58 -13.44 -0.23
N TYR A 6 -13.22 -12.28 -0.43
CA TYR A 6 -12.72 -11.00 0.09
C TYR A 6 -12.61 -11.02 1.62
N ASP A 7 -13.67 -11.44 2.31
CA ASP A 7 -13.68 -11.49 3.78
C ASP A 7 -12.65 -12.50 4.32
N GLY A 8 -12.44 -13.61 3.61
CA GLY A 8 -11.39 -14.59 3.90
C GLY A 8 -9.98 -14.03 3.73
N LEU A 9 -9.70 -13.33 2.63
CA LEU A 9 -8.41 -12.68 2.42
C LEU A 9 -8.14 -11.60 3.48
N ARG A 10 -9.14 -10.78 3.79
CA ARG A 10 -9.03 -9.72 4.79
C ARG A 10 -8.64 -10.30 6.16
N ARG A 11 -9.39 -11.33 6.61
CA ARG A 11 -9.11 -12.01 7.87
C ARG A 11 -7.74 -12.68 7.89
N ALA A 12 -7.31 -13.27 6.78
CA ALA A 12 -6.00 -13.90 6.69
C ALA A 12 -4.84 -12.88 6.80
N VAL A 13 -5.00 -11.70 6.19
CA VAL A 13 -4.02 -10.61 6.26
C VAL A 13 -3.99 -9.99 7.66
N GLU A 14 -5.13 -9.83 8.32
CA GLU A 14 -5.24 -9.29 9.69
C GLU A 14 -4.57 -10.22 10.72
N LEU A 15 -4.79 -11.54 10.60
CA LEU A 15 -4.24 -12.54 11.52
C LEU A 15 -2.83 -13.01 11.13
N GLY A 16 -2.38 -12.73 9.91
CA GLY A 16 -1.14 -13.29 9.34
C GLY A 16 -1.18 -14.81 9.14
N ARG A 17 -2.38 -15.41 9.07
CA ARG A 17 -2.59 -16.86 8.93
C ARG A 17 -3.82 -17.16 8.10
N TRP A 18 -3.75 -18.21 7.28
CA TRP A 18 -4.88 -18.78 6.57
C TRP A 18 -5.89 -19.41 7.55
N PRO A 19 -7.17 -19.56 7.17
CA PRO A 19 -8.17 -20.24 7.99
C PRO A 19 -7.77 -21.68 8.33
N ASP A 20 -6.96 -22.33 7.48
CA ASP A 20 -6.37 -23.64 7.73
C ASP A 20 -5.22 -23.63 8.77
N GLY A 21 -4.93 -22.50 9.39
CA GLY A 21 -3.91 -22.33 10.44
C GLY A 21 -2.47 -22.11 9.91
N ARG A 22 -2.26 -22.26 8.60
CA ARG A 22 -0.96 -22.02 7.95
C ARG A 22 -0.56 -20.54 8.02
N ALA A 23 0.71 -20.26 8.27
CA ALA A 23 1.23 -18.89 8.25
C ALA A 23 1.16 -18.28 6.85
N LEU A 24 0.82 -16.99 6.77
CA LEU A 24 0.80 -16.22 5.54
C LEU A 24 2.21 -15.68 5.26
N THR A 25 2.79 -16.01 4.11
CA THR A 25 4.10 -15.47 3.74
C THR A 25 4.01 -13.98 3.38
N ALA A 26 5.13 -13.27 3.40
CA ALA A 26 5.16 -11.85 3.02
C ALA A 26 4.66 -11.62 1.58
N GLU A 27 5.08 -12.48 0.65
CA GLU A 27 4.64 -12.41 -0.75
C GLU A 27 3.14 -12.69 -0.88
N GLN A 28 2.64 -13.74 -0.21
CA GLN A 28 1.20 -14.05 -0.20
C GLN A 28 0.38 -12.92 0.42
N ARG A 29 0.88 -12.30 1.49
CA ARG A 29 0.25 -11.13 2.11
C ARG A 29 0.17 -9.97 1.13
N GLN A 30 1.24 -9.69 0.40
CA GLN A 30 1.27 -8.61 -0.59
C GLN A 30 0.27 -8.86 -1.73
N THR A 31 0.23 -10.08 -2.28
CA THR A 31 -0.75 -10.45 -3.31
C THR A 31 -2.18 -10.38 -2.80
N SER A 32 -2.43 -10.85 -1.57
CA SER A 32 -3.76 -10.81 -0.94
C SER A 32 -4.23 -9.37 -0.74
N LEU A 33 -3.32 -8.48 -0.31
CA LEU A 33 -3.61 -7.07 -0.15
C LEU A 33 -3.96 -6.39 -1.49
N GLN A 34 -3.22 -6.70 -2.56
CA GLN A 34 -3.54 -6.19 -3.89
C GLN A 34 -4.92 -6.66 -4.38
N ALA A 35 -5.27 -7.92 -4.13
CA ALA A 35 -6.58 -8.47 -4.48
C ALA A 35 -7.71 -7.79 -3.71
N ILE A 36 -7.54 -7.57 -2.40
CA ILE A 36 -8.45 -6.80 -1.55
C ILE A 36 -8.69 -5.41 -2.14
N ILE A 37 -7.62 -4.65 -2.40
CA ILE A 37 -7.70 -3.29 -2.94
C ILE A 37 -8.42 -3.27 -4.29
N ALA A 38 -8.11 -4.22 -5.19
CA ALA A 38 -8.75 -4.31 -6.49
C ALA A 38 -10.26 -4.57 -6.38
N TRP A 39 -10.66 -5.43 -5.44
CA TRP A 39 -12.08 -5.71 -5.20
C TRP A 39 -12.82 -4.50 -4.61
N GLU A 40 -12.25 -3.86 -3.59
CA GLU A 40 -12.84 -2.69 -2.94
C GLU A 40 -13.02 -1.50 -3.87
N ARG A 41 -12.10 -1.31 -4.84
CA ARG A 41 -12.24 -0.27 -5.87
C ARG A 41 -13.52 -0.39 -6.70
N ILE A 42 -14.03 -1.60 -6.86
CA ILE A 42 -15.21 -1.89 -7.68
C ILE A 42 -16.49 -1.90 -6.82
N HIS A 43 -16.39 -2.28 -5.54
CA HIS A 43 -17.56 -2.58 -4.71
C HIS A 43 -17.80 -1.60 -3.55
N LEU A 44 -16.79 -0.81 -3.15
CA LEU A 44 -16.88 0.11 -2.02
C LEU A 44 -16.62 1.57 -2.45
N PRO A 45 -17.32 2.53 -1.83
CA PRO A 45 -16.98 3.95 -1.96
C PRO A 45 -15.60 4.21 -1.34
N GLU A 46 -14.93 5.27 -1.79
CA GLU A 46 -13.54 5.54 -1.44
C GLU A 46 -13.30 5.62 0.07
N GLN A 47 -14.28 6.14 0.82
CA GLN A 47 -14.21 6.32 2.27
C GLN A 47 -14.17 5.00 3.05
N GLU A 48 -14.66 3.91 2.46
CA GLU A 48 -14.70 2.59 3.07
C GLU A 48 -13.56 1.67 2.60
N ARG A 49 -12.69 2.16 1.71
CA ARG A 49 -11.58 1.36 1.17
C ARG A 49 -10.45 1.25 2.18
N THR A 50 -9.78 0.10 2.16
CA THR A 50 -8.58 -0.14 2.93
C THR A 50 -7.49 0.86 2.54
N GLY A 51 -6.90 1.52 3.54
CA GLY A 51 -5.87 2.54 3.34
C GLY A 51 -6.41 3.93 2.97
N TYR A 52 -7.73 4.15 3.01
CA TYR A 52 -8.28 5.48 2.91
C TYR A 52 -7.83 6.33 4.11
N ILE A 53 -7.25 7.48 3.80
CA ILE A 53 -6.90 8.52 4.76
C ILE A 53 -7.66 9.74 4.28
N GLU A 54 -8.70 10.14 5.03
CA GLU A 54 -9.28 11.47 4.85
C GLU A 54 -8.13 12.47 4.97
N LYS A 55 -8.03 13.41 4.03
CA LYS A 55 -6.96 14.42 4.06
C LYS A 55 -7.41 15.61 4.92
N PRO A 56 -7.15 15.69 6.23
CA PRO A 56 -6.91 17.01 6.80
C PRO A 56 -5.59 17.47 6.19
N GLY A 57 -5.52 18.70 5.68
CA GLY A 57 -4.32 19.23 5.02
C GLY A 57 -3.05 18.81 5.74
N CYS A 58 -2.17 18.10 5.02
CA CYS A 58 -0.92 17.62 5.58
C CYS A 58 -0.11 18.86 5.98
N ALA A 59 0.09 19.09 7.28
CA ALA A 59 0.78 20.28 7.81
C ALA A 59 2.25 20.38 7.36
N SER A 60 2.75 19.34 6.68
CA SER A 60 4.11 19.24 6.16
C SER A 60 4.25 19.67 4.70
N ASP A 61 3.20 20.19 4.05
CA ASP A 61 3.29 20.75 2.68
C ASP A 61 3.96 22.13 2.66
N SER A 62 5.10 22.25 3.36
CA SER A 62 6.09 23.28 3.06
C SER A 62 6.98 22.70 1.97
N HIS A 63 6.55 22.85 0.72
CA HIS A 63 7.33 22.50 -0.46
C HIS A 63 8.51 23.47 -0.61
N ASP A 64 9.49 23.37 0.29
CA ASP A 64 10.82 23.90 0.09
C ASP A 64 11.63 22.81 -0.64
N GLU A 65 11.41 22.70 -1.95
CA GLU A 65 12.28 21.93 -2.85
C GLU A 65 13.65 22.60 -2.91
N GLN A 66 14.44 22.41 -1.87
CA GLN A 66 15.81 22.87 -1.83
C GLN A 66 16.62 22.04 -2.83
N PRO A 67 17.25 22.65 -3.85
CA PRO A 67 17.93 21.92 -4.91
C PRO A 67 19.10 21.12 -4.32
N ILE A 68 19.10 19.80 -4.59
CA ILE A 68 20.19 18.92 -4.21
C ILE A 68 21.47 19.31 -4.97
N ASN A 69 22.40 19.97 -4.28
CA ASN A 69 23.64 20.43 -4.88
C ASN A 69 24.64 19.26 -4.90
N TRP A 70 24.68 18.48 -5.98
CA TRP A 70 25.69 17.43 -6.19
C TRP A 70 27.06 18.09 -6.38
N ARG A 71 27.81 18.26 -5.29
CA ARG A 71 29.23 18.61 -5.39
C ARG A 71 30.05 17.33 -5.59
N ASN A 72 30.80 17.33 -6.70
CA ASN A 72 31.94 16.49 -7.05
C ASN A 72 31.64 15.24 -7.89
N GLY A 73 31.56 15.45 -9.21
CA GLY A 73 32.08 14.53 -10.22
C GLY A 73 33.23 15.23 -10.94
N GLY A 74 34.46 14.76 -10.79
CA GLY A 74 35.64 15.36 -11.38
C GLY A 74 35.76 15.19 -12.90
N GLN A 75 36.71 15.93 -13.46
CA GLN A 75 37.40 15.72 -14.74
C GLN A 75 36.56 15.79 -16.03
N GLN A 76 36.76 16.86 -16.80
CA GLN A 76 36.70 16.80 -18.27
C GLN A 76 37.95 17.48 -18.83
N ASP A 77 38.96 16.66 -19.08
CA ASP A 77 40.05 16.91 -20.02
C ASP A 77 39.56 16.56 -21.44
N ALA A 78 39.64 17.52 -22.36
CA ALA A 78 40.06 17.38 -23.76
C ALA A 78 39.81 18.69 -24.52
#